data_AF-A0A0M4M4Y9-F1
#
_entry.id   AF-A0A0M4M4Y9-F1
#
_cell.length_a   1.000
_cell.length_b   1.000
_cell.length_c   1.000
_cell.angle_alpha   90.00
_cell.angle_beta   90.00
_cell.angle_gamma   90.00
#
_symmetry.space_group_name_H-M   'P 1'
#
loop_
_entity.id
_entity.type
_entity.pdbx_description
1 polymer ?
#
loop_
_entity_poly.entity_id
_entity_poly.type
_entity_poly.pdbx_seq_one_letter_code
_entity_poly.pdbx_strand_id
1 'polypeptide(L)'
;MRKGCSLSYFVPSDKIQTCFQFIEDALIQENNLKTFSDKEFVLAISEIFASINQIHAFREGNGRVQRMFCEKIAEASGRTLDFSLATKARMEFVSAQIMEYNNIEPMVHLFEDISNPDKRVLLREFIDFMKPTCDIPNSNCYLVAAEEGKTYMGQYRGAGLESFTIKTYNSTVICKKEEIAPELLKTLKYDDPITFTAKTNSNILIPAENLQPLTQSEIREQASKIFAFKKTSIK
;
A
#
# COMPACT_ATOMS: atom_id res chain seq x y z
N MET A 1 -11.59 34.82 -18.42
CA MET A 1 -12.82 34.05 -18.14
C MET A 1 -12.61 33.20 -16.90
N ARG A 2 -13.31 33.50 -15.80
CA ARG A 2 -13.36 32.64 -14.60
C ARG A 2 -14.43 31.56 -14.81
N LYS A 3 -14.09 30.28 -14.70
CA LYS A 3 -15.01 29.19 -14.33
C LYS A 3 -14.19 28.05 -13.70
N GLY A 4 -14.49 27.77 -12.44
CA GLY A 4 -13.84 26.78 -11.59
C GLY A 4 -14.20 27.09 -10.15
N CYS A 5 -15.46 26.87 -9.81
CA CYS A 5 -15.99 27.04 -8.46
C CYS A 5 -15.54 25.84 -7.63
N SER A 6 -14.54 25.98 -6.75
CA SER A 6 -14.29 25.02 -5.66
C SER A 6 -14.57 25.71 -4.32
N LEU A 7 -15.83 25.69 -3.89
CA LEU A 7 -16.19 25.95 -2.49
C LEU A 7 -15.82 24.70 -1.67
N SER A 8 -14.52 24.49 -1.47
CA SER A 8 -13.98 23.47 -0.57
C SER A 8 -13.50 24.20 0.69
N TYR A 9 -14.45 24.60 1.54
CA TYR A 9 -14.12 25.20 2.82
C TYR A 9 -13.80 24.10 3.82
N PHE A 10 -12.67 24.24 4.52
CA PHE A 10 -12.44 23.49 5.76
C PHE A 10 -13.63 23.63 6.70
N VAL A 11 -13.76 22.68 7.61
CA VAL A 11 -14.87 22.64 8.56
C VAL A 11 -14.99 23.99 9.31
N PRO A 12 -16.18 24.59 9.38
CA PRO A 12 -16.42 25.81 10.15
C PRO A 12 -16.01 25.64 11.62
N SER A 13 -15.54 26.70 12.26
CA SER A 13 -14.96 26.63 13.61
C SER A 13 -15.92 26.07 14.67
N ASP A 14 -17.22 26.33 14.53
CA ASP A 14 -18.27 25.82 15.43
C ASP A 14 -18.55 24.31 15.28
N LYS A 15 -18.02 23.69 14.22
CA LYS A 15 -18.19 22.26 13.92
C LYS A 15 -16.95 21.42 14.21
N ILE A 16 -15.77 22.05 14.42
CA ILE A 16 -14.50 21.34 14.66
C ILE A 16 -14.63 20.32 15.79
N GLN A 17 -15.18 20.72 16.94
CA GLN A 17 -15.31 19.84 18.10
C GLN A 17 -16.23 18.64 17.80
N THR A 18 -17.38 18.88 17.17
CA THR A 18 -18.32 17.81 16.81
C THR A 18 -17.72 16.84 15.81
N CYS A 19 -16.97 17.33 14.82
CA CYS A 19 -16.29 16.48 13.85
C CYS A 19 -15.22 15.58 14.48
N PHE A 20 -14.45 16.08 15.44
CA PHE A 20 -13.52 15.23 16.19
C PHE A 20 -14.23 14.21 17.08
N GLN A 21 -15.37 14.56 17.68
CA GLN A 21 -16.15 13.60 18.48
C GLN A 21 -16.57 12.39 17.63
N PHE A 22 -17.00 12.61 16.38
CA PHE A 22 -17.32 11.50 15.48
C PHE A 22 -16.12 10.59 15.19
N ILE A 23 -14.92 11.17 15.02
CA ILE A 23 -13.69 10.39 14.81
C ILE A 23 -13.33 9.60 16.08
N GLU A 24 -13.43 10.23 17.24
CA GLU A 24 -13.17 9.59 18.54
C GLU A 24 -14.12 8.42 18.79
N ASP A 25 -15.43 8.65 18.62
CA ASP A 25 -16.45 7.62 18.81
C ASP A 25 -16.23 6.43 17.89
N ALA A 26 -15.90 6.69 16.61
CA ALA A 26 -15.57 5.65 15.64
C ALA A 26 -14.31 4.85 16.05
N LEU A 27 -13.25 5.53 16.48
CA LEU A 27 -12.03 4.87 16.96
C LEU A 27 -12.29 4.00 18.21
N ILE A 28 -13.13 4.46 19.14
CA ILE A 28 -13.49 3.69 20.33
C ILE A 28 -14.29 2.44 19.95
N GLN A 29 -15.29 2.59 19.08
CA GLN A 29 -16.14 1.48 18.61
C GLN A 29 -15.30 0.40 17.91
N GLU A 30 -14.31 0.81 17.12
CA GLU A 30 -13.45 -0.09 16.34
C GLU A 30 -12.17 -0.51 17.10
N ASN A 31 -12.15 -0.36 18.44
CA ASN A 31 -11.01 -0.73 19.30
C ASN A 31 -9.66 -0.18 18.80
N ASN A 32 -9.66 1.08 18.36
CA ASN A 32 -8.52 1.78 17.76
C ASN A 32 -7.89 1.05 16.58
N LEU A 33 -8.68 0.33 15.78
CA LEU A 33 -8.27 -0.41 14.58
C LEU A 33 -7.36 -1.62 14.85
N LYS A 34 -7.20 -2.04 16.11
CA LYS A 34 -6.24 -3.08 16.51
C LYS A 34 -6.54 -4.45 15.93
N THR A 35 -7.82 -4.75 15.69
CA THR A 35 -8.29 -6.05 15.23
C THR A 35 -8.50 -6.12 13.71
N PHE A 36 -8.22 -5.04 12.99
CA PHE A 36 -8.48 -4.93 11.57
C PHE A 36 -7.45 -5.77 10.80
N SER A 37 -7.85 -6.34 9.66
CA SER A 37 -6.91 -6.81 8.63
C SER A 37 -6.15 -5.63 8.03
N ASP A 38 -5.08 -5.89 7.27
CA ASP A 38 -4.28 -4.81 6.69
C ASP A 38 -5.08 -3.96 5.69
N LYS A 39 -5.95 -4.59 4.90
CA LYS A 39 -6.82 -3.87 3.95
C LYS A 39 -7.83 -2.98 4.67
N GLU A 40 -8.47 -3.50 5.72
CA GLU A 40 -9.41 -2.73 6.53
C GLU A 40 -8.71 -1.57 7.24
N PHE A 41 -7.52 -1.83 7.80
CA PHE A 41 -6.70 -0.81 8.45
C PHE A 41 -6.35 0.33 7.50
N VAL A 42 -5.87 0.00 6.28
CA VAL A 42 -5.47 0.99 5.27
C VAL A 42 -6.67 1.86 4.83
N LEU A 43 -7.84 1.25 4.65
CA LEU A 43 -9.05 2.01 4.32
C LEU A 43 -9.44 2.95 5.47
N ALA A 44 -9.57 2.41 6.68
CA ALA A 44 -9.99 3.18 7.85
C ALA A 44 -9.04 4.32 8.19
N ILE A 45 -7.72 4.09 8.15
CA ILE A 45 -6.74 5.16 8.43
C ILE A 45 -6.74 6.24 7.34
N SER A 46 -7.06 5.88 6.09
CA SER A 46 -7.21 6.83 5.00
C SER A 46 -8.43 7.73 5.21
N GLU A 47 -9.56 7.16 5.62
CA GLU A 47 -10.78 7.90 5.95
C GLU A 47 -10.60 8.83 7.14
N ILE A 48 -9.91 8.36 8.19
CA ILE A 48 -9.54 9.18 9.35
C ILE A 48 -8.64 10.33 8.92
N PHE A 49 -7.57 10.07 8.14
CA PHE A 49 -6.66 11.12 7.69
C PHE A 49 -7.38 12.15 6.80
N ALA A 50 -8.23 11.71 5.88
CA ALA A 50 -9.05 12.58 5.03
C ALA A 50 -9.97 13.47 5.87
N SER A 51 -10.62 12.90 6.88
CA SER A 51 -11.53 13.61 7.79
C SER A 51 -10.77 14.68 8.58
N ILE A 52 -9.63 14.35 9.20
CA ILE A 52 -8.82 15.31 9.94
C ILE A 52 -8.24 16.39 9.01
N ASN A 53 -7.89 16.03 7.78
CA ASN A 53 -7.44 16.99 6.77
C ASN A 53 -8.52 18.02 6.41
N GLN A 54 -9.79 17.58 6.33
CA GLN A 54 -10.92 18.48 6.10
C GLN A 54 -11.27 19.33 7.33
N ILE A 55 -11.09 18.80 8.55
CA ILE A 55 -11.33 19.54 9.79
C ILE A 55 -10.38 20.74 9.93
N HIS A 56 -9.10 20.55 9.61
CA HIS A 56 -8.08 21.61 9.60
C HIS A 56 -8.07 22.49 10.87
N ALA A 57 -8.02 21.84 12.03
CA ALA A 57 -8.37 22.43 13.32
C ALA A 57 -7.43 23.55 13.83
N PHE A 58 -6.17 23.54 13.38
CA PHE A 58 -5.14 24.46 13.88
C PHE A 58 -4.87 25.59 12.90
N ARG A 59 -4.37 26.72 13.40
CA ARG A 59 -3.93 27.83 12.53
C ARG A 59 -2.76 27.44 11.64
N GLU A 60 -1.82 26.65 12.16
CA GLU A 60 -0.63 26.17 11.46
C GLU A 60 -0.22 24.80 12.01
N GLY A 61 0.50 24.02 11.20
CA GLY A 61 1.06 22.73 11.64
C GLY A 61 0.10 21.54 11.60
N ASN A 62 -1.10 21.69 11.01
CA ASN A 62 -2.08 20.60 10.84
C ASN A 62 -1.45 19.31 10.30
N GLY A 63 -0.69 19.40 9.19
CA GLY A 63 -0.08 18.22 8.58
C GLY A 63 0.90 17.48 9.50
N ARG A 64 1.63 18.18 10.38
CA ARG A 64 2.55 17.53 11.34
C ARG A 64 1.77 16.75 12.40
N VAL A 65 0.70 17.35 12.92
CA VAL A 65 -0.15 16.72 13.94
C VAL A 65 -0.91 15.52 13.35
N GLN A 66 -1.49 15.68 12.16
CA GLN A 66 -2.21 14.63 11.43
C GLN A 66 -1.33 13.39 11.21
N ARG A 67 -0.12 13.58 10.67
CA ARG A 67 0.81 12.47 10.41
C ARG A 67 1.20 11.76 11.71
N MET A 68 1.62 12.51 12.72
CA MET A 68 2.00 11.95 14.03
C MET A 68 0.83 11.19 14.67
N PHE A 69 -0.39 11.70 14.57
CA PHE A 69 -1.58 11.03 15.10
C PHE A 69 -1.83 9.68 14.40
N CYS A 70 -1.79 9.65 13.07
CA CYS A 70 -1.96 8.40 12.31
C CYS A 70 -0.81 7.42 12.56
N GLU A 71 0.44 7.88 12.67
CA GLU A 71 1.59 7.06 13.06
C GLU A 71 1.36 6.38 14.41
N LYS A 72 0.80 7.11 15.39
CA LYS A 72 0.50 6.56 16.72
C LYS A 72 -0.67 5.56 16.71
N ILE A 73 -1.69 5.77 15.88
CA ILE A 73 -2.76 4.77 15.67
C ILE A 73 -2.17 3.49 15.05
N ALA A 74 -1.30 3.61 14.06
CA ALA A 74 -0.65 2.47 13.43
C ALA A 74 0.20 1.69 14.44
N GLU A 75 1.05 2.39 15.20
CA GLU A 75 1.90 1.80 16.23
C GLU A 75 1.07 1.05 17.28
N ALA A 76 -0.03 1.66 17.76
CA ALA A 76 -0.94 1.04 18.72
C ALA A 76 -1.65 -0.21 18.17
N SER A 77 -1.73 -0.33 16.84
CA SER A 77 -2.29 -1.47 16.11
C SER A 77 -1.23 -2.47 15.63
N GLY A 78 0.02 -2.36 16.09
CA GLY A 78 1.11 -3.26 15.70
C GLY A 78 1.62 -3.05 14.28
N ARG A 79 1.31 -1.91 13.66
CA ARG A 79 1.69 -1.54 12.30
C ARG A 79 2.67 -0.37 12.32
N THR A 80 3.25 -0.09 11.16
CA THR A 80 4.12 1.07 10.96
C THR A 80 3.55 1.87 9.80
N LEU A 81 3.52 3.19 9.95
CA LEU A 81 3.28 4.13 8.85
C LEU A 81 4.53 5.00 8.73
N ASP A 82 5.12 5.04 7.54
CA ASP A 82 6.34 5.80 7.29
C ASP A 82 6.07 6.93 6.28
N PHE A 83 5.65 8.08 6.80
CA PHE A 83 5.37 9.25 5.95
C PHE A 83 6.61 9.82 5.26
N SER A 84 7.83 9.43 5.65
CA SER A 84 9.03 9.88 4.92
C SER A 84 9.17 9.22 3.54
N LEU A 85 8.37 8.19 3.26
CA LEU A 85 8.23 7.58 1.94
C LEU A 85 7.19 8.28 1.05
N ALA A 86 6.35 9.13 1.64
CA ALA A 86 5.36 9.91 0.93
C ALA A 86 5.98 11.23 0.46
N THR A 87 6.07 11.42 -0.85
CA THR A 87 6.60 12.68 -1.39
C THR A 87 5.61 13.83 -1.21
N LYS A 88 6.12 15.05 -1.14
CA LYS A 88 5.32 16.28 -1.07
C LYS A 88 4.28 16.34 -2.18
N ALA A 89 4.69 16.13 -3.43
CA ALA A 89 3.76 16.14 -4.57
C ALA A 89 2.66 15.06 -4.47
N ARG A 90 2.99 13.86 -3.96
CA ARG A 90 1.98 12.82 -3.76
C ARG A 90 0.99 13.23 -2.67
N MET A 91 1.47 13.76 -1.55
CA MET A 91 0.60 14.22 -0.46
C MET A 91 -0.36 15.33 -0.93
N GLU A 92 0.16 16.35 -1.64
CA GLU A 92 -0.65 17.43 -2.20
C GLU A 92 -1.71 16.90 -3.17
N PHE A 93 -1.33 15.98 -4.05
CA PHE A 93 -2.24 15.36 -4.99
C PHE A 93 -3.36 14.58 -4.28
N VAL A 94 -3.04 13.68 -3.35
CA VAL A 94 -4.08 12.87 -2.69
C VAL A 94 -5.03 13.73 -1.85
N SER A 95 -4.53 14.79 -1.20
CA SER A 95 -5.36 15.74 -0.48
C SER A 95 -6.29 16.51 -1.42
N ALA A 96 -5.80 16.96 -2.58
CA ALA A 96 -6.64 17.60 -3.59
C ALA A 96 -7.70 16.65 -4.16
N GLN A 97 -7.34 15.38 -4.40
CA GLN A 97 -8.28 14.36 -4.89
C GLN A 97 -9.48 14.16 -3.96
N ILE A 98 -9.24 14.14 -2.65
CA ILE A 98 -10.30 14.13 -1.64
C ILE A 98 -11.12 15.42 -1.69
N MET A 99 -10.48 16.58 -1.57
CA MET A 99 -11.17 17.85 -1.37
C MET A 99 -11.98 18.31 -2.59
N GLU A 100 -11.48 18.04 -3.80
CA GLU A 100 -12.08 18.53 -5.04
C GLU A 100 -12.99 17.51 -5.72
N TYR A 101 -12.69 16.22 -5.56
CA TYR A 101 -13.35 15.15 -6.31
C TYR A 101 -13.96 14.07 -5.42
N ASN A 102 -13.85 14.18 -4.09
CA ASN A 102 -14.28 13.16 -3.14
C ASN A 102 -13.72 11.76 -3.47
N ASN A 103 -12.49 11.73 -4.02
CA ASN A 103 -11.85 10.53 -4.49
C ASN A 103 -10.78 10.07 -3.50
N ILE A 104 -11.09 9.03 -2.73
CA ILE A 104 -10.22 8.49 -1.67
C ILE A 104 -9.18 7.49 -2.16
N GLU A 105 -9.39 6.89 -3.34
CA GLU A 105 -8.52 5.83 -3.86
C GLU A 105 -7.02 6.20 -3.89
N PRO A 106 -6.60 7.42 -4.30
CA PRO A 106 -5.20 7.81 -4.25
C PRO A 106 -4.62 7.85 -2.83
N MET A 107 -5.45 8.20 -1.84
CA MET A 107 -5.06 8.22 -0.44
C MET A 107 -4.95 6.80 0.12
N VAL A 108 -5.90 5.91 -0.20
CA VAL A 108 -5.82 4.47 0.13
C VAL A 108 -4.53 3.87 -0.41
N HIS A 109 -4.21 4.14 -1.68
CA HIS A 109 -2.98 3.68 -2.30
C HIS A 109 -1.73 4.25 -1.61
N LEU A 110 -1.75 5.51 -1.20
CA LEU A 110 -0.68 6.10 -0.41
C LEU A 110 -0.47 5.37 0.93
N PHE A 111 -1.55 5.14 1.69
CA PHE A 111 -1.47 4.49 3.00
C PHE A 111 -1.07 3.02 2.88
N GLU A 112 -1.50 2.31 1.84
CA GLU A 112 -1.00 0.97 1.50
C GLU A 112 0.53 0.99 1.31
N ASP A 113 1.03 1.90 0.48
CA ASP A 113 2.46 1.98 0.16
C ASP A 113 3.35 2.28 1.38
N ILE A 114 2.90 3.16 2.28
CA ILE A 114 3.68 3.54 3.47
C ILE A 114 3.44 2.64 4.68
N SER A 115 2.48 1.70 4.62
CA SER A 115 2.21 0.73 5.68
C SER A 115 2.73 -0.67 5.39
N ASN A 116 2.65 -1.10 4.13
CA ASN A 116 3.02 -2.43 3.69
C ASN A 116 4.55 -2.64 3.78
N PRO A 117 5.04 -3.61 4.56
CA PRO A 117 6.47 -3.83 4.77
C PRO A 117 7.26 -4.01 3.47
N ASP A 118 6.75 -4.78 2.52
CA ASP A 118 7.43 -5.04 1.24
C ASP A 118 7.57 -3.75 0.44
N LYS A 119 6.46 -3.03 0.26
CA LYS A 119 6.45 -1.79 -0.52
C LYS A 119 7.32 -0.71 0.10
N ARG A 120 7.36 -0.63 1.43
CA ARG A 120 8.24 0.29 2.15
C ARG A 120 9.71 0.04 1.84
N VAL A 121 10.14 -1.21 1.77
CA VAL A 121 11.54 -1.56 1.43
C VAL A 121 11.89 -1.05 0.04
N LEU A 122 11.01 -1.27 -0.95
CA LEU A 122 11.23 -0.81 -2.33
C LEU A 122 11.32 0.72 -2.43
N LEU A 123 10.37 1.42 -1.79
CA LEU A 123 10.35 2.89 -1.78
C LEU A 123 11.57 3.48 -1.07
N ARG A 124 11.95 2.89 0.06
CA ARG A 124 13.14 3.28 0.83
C ARG A 124 14.41 3.12 0.00
N GLU A 125 14.57 1.97 -0.64
CA GLU A 125 15.70 1.67 -1.53
C GLU A 125 15.86 2.77 -2.59
N PHE A 126 14.78 3.11 -3.29
CA PHE A 126 14.81 4.17 -4.30
C PHE A 126 15.16 5.54 -3.72
N ILE A 127 14.53 5.92 -2.59
CA ILE A 127 14.78 7.22 -1.94
C ILE A 127 16.24 7.33 -1.50
N ASP A 128 16.79 6.29 -0.88
CA ASP A 128 18.16 6.28 -0.39
C ASP A 128 19.18 6.30 -1.54
N PHE A 129 18.88 5.60 -2.65
CA PHE A 129 19.68 5.68 -3.88
C PHE A 129 19.71 7.10 -4.46
N MET A 130 18.58 7.79 -4.46
CA MET A 130 18.47 9.15 -5.02
C MET A 130 19.02 10.25 -4.11
N LYS A 131 19.14 9.99 -2.80
CA LYS A 131 19.53 10.95 -1.76
C LYS A 131 20.77 11.82 -2.10
N PRO A 132 21.83 11.32 -2.76
CA PRO A 132 22.98 12.16 -3.12
C PRO A 132 22.67 13.22 -4.18
N THR A 133 21.59 13.04 -4.96
CA THR A 133 21.25 13.88 -6.13
C THR A 133 19.95 14.66 -5.96
N CYS A 134 19.02 14.16 -5.15
CA CYS A 134 17.70 14.75 -4.99
C CYS A 134 17.09 14.41 -3.62
N ASP A 135 16.47 15.40 -2.99
CA ASP A 135 15.60 15.22 -1.84
C ASP A 135 14.21 14.75 -2.30
N ILE A 136 14.09 13.46 -2.59
CA ILE A 136 12.86 12.87 -3.11
C ILE A 136 11.63 13.17 -2.22
N PRO A 137 11.68 13.00 -0.88
CA PRO A 137 10.54 13.31 -0.01
C PRO A 137 9.99 14.74 -0.17
N ASN A 138 10.85 15.74 -0.35
CA ASN A 138 10.43 17.14 -0.53
C ASN A 138 10.29 17.57 -2.00
N SER A 139 10.52 16.66 -2.95
CA SER A 139 10.47 16.95 -4.38
C SER A 139 9.04 16.95 -4.94
N ASN A 140 8.93 17.43 -6.19
CA ASN A 140 7.70 17.33 -6.99
C ASN A 140 7.53 15.97 -7.68
N CYS A 141 8.28 14.94 -7.27
CA CYS A 141 8.17 13.60 -7.82
C CYS A 141 6.93 12.89 -7.27
N TYR A 142 6.00 12.47 -8.12
CA TYR A 142 4.91 11.59 -7.71
C TYR A 142 5.42 10.14 -7.66
N LEU A 143 5.90 9.70 -6.50
CA LEU A 143 6.51 8.39 -6.28
C LEU A 143 5.50 7.40 -5.73
N VAL A 144 5.38 6.23 -6.37
CA VAL A 144 4.46 5.16 -5.94
C VAL A 144 5.10 3.79 -6.05
N ALA A 145 4.67 2.85 -5.22
CA ALA A 145 4.91 1.44 -5.49
C ALA A 145 3.85 0.93 -6.48
N ALA A 146 4.25 -0.03 -7.32
CA ALA A 146 3.34 -0.66 -8.26
C ALA A 146 2.15 -1.31 -7.53
N GLU A 147 0.95 -1.08 -8.05
CA GLU A 147 -0.28 -1.68 -7.58
C GLU A 147 -0.46 -3.03 -8.27
N GLU A 148 -0.83 -4.02 -7.47
CA GLU A 148 -1.06 -5.39 -7.93
C GLU A 148 -2.05 -5.44 -9.11
N GLY A 149 -1.70 -6.17 -10.16
CA GLY A 149 -2.52 -6.31 -11.37
C GLY A 149 -2.57 -5.08 -12.28
N LYS A 150 -1.97 -3.94 -11.91
CA LYS A 150 -1.92 -2.76 -12.79
C LYS A 150 -0.79 -2.85 -13.79
N THR A 151 -1.06 -2.33 -14.99
CA THR A 151 -0.09 -2.21 -16.09
C THR A 151 0.44 -0.79 -16.15
N TYR A 152 1.77 -0.68 -16.23
CA TYR A 152 2.51 0.56 -16.33
C TYR A 152 3.26 0.59 -17.66
N MET A 153 3.12 1.71 -18.38
CA MET A 153 3.85 2.00 -19.60
C MET A 153 4.72 3.23 -19.37
N GLY A 154 5.99 3.14 -19.72
CA GLY A 154 6.92 4.23 -19.50
C GLY A 154 8.35 3.91 -19.91
N GLN A 155 9.29 4.61 -19.31
CA GLN A 155 10.72 4.46 -19.55
C GLN A 155 11.37 3.77 -18.36
N TYR A 156 12.18 2.75 -18.63
CA TYR A 156 12.98 2.09 -17.62
C TYR A 156 14.06 3.04 -17.09
N ARG A 157 14.18 3.15 -15.76
CA ARG A 157 15.13 4.05 -15.08
C ARG A 157 16.24 3.32 -14.32
N GLY A 158 16.32 2.00 -14.48
CA GLY A 158 17.29 1.17 -13.78
C GLY A 158 16.65 0.25 -12.75
N ALA A 159 17.48 -0.59 -12.16
CA ALA A 159 17.11 -1.53 -11.11
C ALA A 159 18.11 -1.47 -9.96
N GLY A 160 17.57 -1.60 -8.74
CA GLY A 160 18.33 -1.82 -7.52
C GLY A 160 18.49 -3.30 -7.21
N LEU A 161 18.66 -3.59 -5.93
CA LEU A 161 18.71 -4.92 -5.35
C LEU A 161 17.33 -5.60 -5.45
N GLU A 162 16.30 -4.97 -4.87
CA GLU A 162 14.94 -5.53 -4.72
C GLU A 162 13.93 -4.90 -5.69
N SER A 163 14.21 -3.69 -6.18
CA SER A 163 13.28 -2.94 -7.02
C SER A 163 13.82 -2.63 -8.41
N PHE A 164 12.92 -2.29 -9.32
CA PHE A 164 13.24 -1.55 -10.54
C PHE A 164 12.27 -0.39 -10.75
N THR A 165 12.69 0.60 -11.53
CA THR A 165 11.96 1.86 -11.65
C THR A 165 11.44 2.09 -13.07
N ILE A 166 10.17 2.45 -13.18
CA ILE A 166 9.54 2.92 -14.41
C ILE A 166 9.14 4.38 -14.24
N LYS A 167 9.61 5.24 -15.13
CA LYS A 167 9.10 6.61 -15.24
C LYS A 167 7.93 6.64 -16.21
N THR A 168 6.74 6.90 -15.71
CA THR A 168 5.55 7.18 -16.54
C THR A 168 5.46 8.68 -16.80
N TYR A 169 4.43 9.10 -17.56
CA TYR A 169 4.15 10.51 -17.82
C TYR A 169 4.00 11.33 -16.53
N ASN A 170 3.28 10.80 -15.53
CA ASN A 170 2.93 11.53 -14.31
C ASN A 170 3.57 10.98 -13.04
N SER A 171 4.15 9.79 -13.07
CA SER A 171 4.64 9.11 -11.86
C SER A 171 5.99 8.46 -12.05
N THR A 172 6.69 8.27 -10.94
CA THR A 172 7.81 7.33 -10.84
C THR A 172 7.28 6.12 -10.09
N VAL A 173 7.25 4.97 -10.77
CA VAL A 173 6.68 3.73 -10.25
C VAL A 173 7.82 2.81 -9.86
N ILE A 174 7.81 2.34 -8.62
CA ILE A 174 8.76 1.38 -8.08
C ILE A 174 8.11 0.00 -8.10
N CYS A 175 8.72 -0.91 -8.83
CA CYS A 175 8.23 -2.26 -9.07
C CYS A 175 9.12 -3.30 -8.38
N LYS A 176 8.55 -4.42 -7.93
CA LYS A 176 9.30 -5.56 -7.39
C LYS A 176 10.09 -6.24 -8.49
N LYS A 177 11.39 -6.45 -8.27
CA LYS A 177 12.28 -7.03 -9.27
C LYS A 177 12.02 -8.51 -9.53
N GLU A 178 11.54 -9.26 -8.54
CA GLU A 178 11.14 -10.68 -8.72
C GLU A 178 9.93 -10.85 -9.65
N GLU A 179 9.22 -9.76 -9.97
CA GLU A 179 8.04 -9.80 -10.83
C GLU A 179 8.37 -9.66 -12.32
N ILE A 180 9.54 -9.13 -12.67
CA ILE A 180 9.99 -9.02 -14.06
C ILE A 180 10.87 -10.20 -14.47
N ALA A 181 10.73 -10.66 -15.72
CA ALA A 181 11.55 -11.74 -16.25
C ALA A 181 13.05 -11.36 -16.19
N PRO A 182 13.92 -12.19 -15.58
CA PRO A 182 15.34 -11.88 -15.44
C PRO A 182 16.05 -11.64 -16.79
N GLU A 183 15.60 -12.32 -17.84
CA GLU A 183 16.12 -12.16 -19.20
C GLU A 183 15.82 -10.77 -19.75
N LEU A 184 14.58 -10.30 -19.58
CA LEU A 184 14.17 -8.96 -19.99
C LEU A 184 14.99 -7.91 -19.23
N LEU A 185 15.09 -8.06 -17.89
CA LEU A 185 15.80 -7.10 -17.05
C LEU A 185 17.29 -6.95 -17.42
N LYS A 186 17.95 -8.04 -17.83
CA LYS A 186 19.35 -8.00 -18.30
C LYS A 186 19.54 -7.26 -19.62
N THR A 187 18.51 -7.21 -20.46
CA THR A 187 18.57 -6.55 -21.77
C THR A 187 18.20 -5.07 -21.73
N LEU A 188 17.43 -4.65 -20.71
CA LEU A 188 16.94 -3.27 -20.58
C LEU A 188 18.07 -2.29 -20.26
N LYS A 189 18.12 -1.22 -21.04
CA LYS A 189 18.99 -0.06 -20.83
C LYS A 189 18.18 1.11 -20.32
N TYR A 190 18.88 2.05 -19.67
CA TYR A 190 18.27 3.30 -19.23
C TYR A 190 17.54 3.99 -20.39
N ASP A 191 16.34 4.50 -20.12
CA ASP A 191 15.41 5.11 -21.07
C ASP A 191 14.74 4.17 -22.09
N ASP A 192 14.99 2.86 -22.04
CA ASP A 192 14.26 1.91 -22.89
C ASP A 192 12.75 1.94 -22.57
N PRO A 193 11.88 1.92 -23.58
CA PRO A 193 10.45 1.81 -23.37
C PRO A 193 10.12 0.44 -22.78
N ILE A 194 9.25 0.44 -21.77
CA ILE A 194 8.81 -0.79 -21.09
C ILE A 194 7.31 -0.73 -20.82
N THR A 195 6.67 -1.89 -21.00
CA THR A 195 5.32 -2.18 -20.51
C THR A 195 5.45 -3.31 -19.48
N PHE A 196 4.97 -3.07 -18.27
CA PHE A 196 5.07 -4.00 -17.16
C PHE A 196 3.72 -4.11 -16.43
N THR A 197 3.30 -5.33 -16.11
CA THR A 197 2.10 -5.59 -15.31
C THR A 197 2.53 -6.21 -13.99
N ALA A 198 2.20 -5.55 -12.88
CA ALA A 198 2.50 -6.07 -11.55
C ALA A 198 1.67 -7.33 -11.29
N LYS A 199 2.27 -8.33 -10.64
CA LYS A 199 1.56 -9.59 -10.35
C LYS A 199 0.43 -9.31 -9.37
N THR A 200 -0.71 -9.97 -9.57
CA THR A 200 -1.75 -10.01 -8.54
C THR A 200 -1.29 -10.96 -7.45
N ASN A 201 -1.40 -10.59 -6.17
CA ASN A 201 -1.34 -11.58 -5.10
C ASN A 201 -2.64 -12.41 -5.17
N SER A 202 -2.74 -13.31 -6.15
CA SER A 202 -3.56 -14.48 -5.96
C SER A 202 -2.92 -15.19 -4.77
N ASN A 203 -3.60 -15.21 -3.62
CA ASN A 203 -3.34 -16.23 -2.60
C ASN A 203 -3.01 -17.51 -3.36
N ILE A 204 -1.77 -17.98 -3.26
CA ILE A 204 -1.37 -19.26 -3.84
C ILE A 204 -2.16 -20.29 -3.03
N LEU A 205 -3.42 -20.48 -3.38
CA LEU A 205 -4.05 -21.78 -3.29
C LEU A 205 -3.14 -22.62 -4.17
N ILE A 206 -2.35 -23.47 -3.52
CA ILE A 206 -1.65 -24.60 -4.12
C ILE A 206 -2.52 -25.04 -5.30
N PRO A 207 -2.05 -24.97 -6.57
CA PRO A 207 -2.87 -25.38 -7.69
C PRO A 207 -3.35 -26.78 -7.35
N ALA A 208 -4.68 -26.95 -7.25
CA ALA A 208 -5.27 -28.20 -6.83
C ALA A 208 -4.65 -29.29 -7.70
N GLU A 209 -3.81 -30.12 -7.08
CA GLU A 209 -3.22 -31.26 -7.74
C GLU A 209 -4.43 -32.11 -8.15
N ASN A 210 -4.66 -32.26 -9.46
CA ASN A 210 -5.65 -33.21 -9.99
C ASN A 210 -5.10 -34.63 -9.77
N LEU A 211 -4.94 -35.00 -8.50
CA LEU A 211 -4.78 -36.39 -8.12
C LEU A 211 -6.13 -37.03 -8.35
N GLN A 212 -6.16 -38.02 -9.24
CA GLN A 212 -7.35 -38.85 -9.38
C GLN A 212 -7.73 -39.37 -7.99
N PRO A 213 -9.02 -39.33 -7.61
CA PRO A 213 -9.45 -39.87 -6.33
C PRO A 213 -8.96 -41.31 -6.22
N LEU A 214 -8.24 -41.62 -5.14
CA LEU A 214 -7.81 -42.98 -4.86
C LEU A 214 -9.02 -43.90 -4.95
N THR A 215 -8.88 -44.99 -5.70
CA THR A 215 -9.90 -46.03 -5.79
C THR A 215 -10.17 -46.61 -4.40
N GLN A 216 -11.39 -47.13 -4.16
CA GLN A 216 -11.71 -47.74 -2.87
C GLN A 216 -10.74 -48.88 -2.48
N SER A 217 -10.12 -49.54 -3.47
CA SER A 217 -9.04 -50.51 -3.24
C SER A 217 -7.78 -49.88 -2.67
N GLU A 218 -7.32 -48.76 -3.23
CA GLU A 218 -6.11 -48.06 -2.78
C GLU A 218 -6.30 -47.44 -1.39
N ILE A 219 -7.49 -46.90 -1.11
CA ILE A 219 -7.85 -46.41 0.23
C ILE A 219 -7.80 -47.54 1.25
N ARG A 220 -8.34 -48.72 0.92
CA ARG A 220 -8.29 -49.91 1.81
C ARG A 220 -6.87 -50.40 2.02
N GLU A 221 -6.03 -50.38 0.99
CA GLU A 221 -4.63 -50.80 1.09
C GLU A 221 -3.82 -49.84 1.97
N GLN A 222 -3.98 -48.53 1.78
CA GLN A 222 -3.31 -47.53 2.61
C GLN A 222 -3.79 -47.55 4.06
N ALA A 223 -5.10 -47.69 4.29
CA ALA A 223 -5.65 -47.86 5.64
C ALA A 223 -5.06 -49.11 6.32
N SER A 224 -4.97 -50.24 5.60
CA SER A 224 -4.40 -51.48 6.12
C SER A 224 -2.91 -51.33 6.48
N LYS A 225 -2.13 -50.59 5.68
CA LYS A 225 -0.72 -50.25 5.99
C LYS A 225 -0.60 -49.41 7.26
N ILE A 226 -1.47 -48.41 7.45
CA ILE A 226 -1.48 -47.55 8.64
C ILE A 226 -1.86 -48.35 9.90
N PHE A 227 -2.86 -49.23 9.80
CA PHE A 227 -3.27 -50.09 10.93
C PHE A 227 -2.24 -51.18 11.27
N ALA A 228 -1.54 -51.73 10.27
CA ALA A 228 -0.42 -52.65 10.49
C ALA A 228 0.73 -51.96 11.23
N PHE A 229 1.07 -50.73 10.83
CA PHE A 229 2.16 -49.96 11.44
C PHE A 229 1.91 -49.70 12.95
N LYS A 230 0.68 -49.35 13.32
CA LYS A 230 0.28 -49.13 14.73
C LYS A 230 0.32 -50.40 15.60
N LYS A 231 0.13 -51.59 15.03
CA LYS A 231 0.22 -52.86 15.78
C LYS A 231 1.65 -53.28 16.10
N THR A 232 2.63 -52.86 15.31
CA THR A 232 4.05 -53.15 15.54
C THR A 232 4.72 -52.21 16.55
N SER A 233 4.14 -51.03 16.81
CA SER A 233 4.70 -50.03 17.75
C SER A 233 4.19 -50.13 19.19
N ILE A 234 3.43 -51.18 19.53
CA ILE A 234 2.99 -51.46 20.90
C ILE A 234 3.45 -52.87 21.28
N LYS A 235 4.74 -53.01 21.58
CA LYS A 235 5.34 -54.06 22.41
C LYS A 235 6.62 -53.52 23.03
#